data_AF-A0A2I4AI70-F1
#
_entry.id   AF-A0A2I4AI70-F1
#
_cell.length_a   1.000
_cell.length_b   1.000
_cell.length_c   1.000
_cell.angle_alpha   90.00
_cell.angle_beta   90.00
_cell.angle_gamma   90.00
#
_symmetry.space_group_name_H-M   'P 1'
#
loop_
_entity.id
_entity.type
_entity.pdbx_description
1 polymer ?
#
loop_
_entity_poly.entity_id
_entity_poly.type
_entity_poly.pdbx_seq_one_letter_code
_entity_poly.pdbx_strand_id
1 'polypeptide(L)'
;MQNISPLLKRAVDCPNFVHVLQLLNSSHLYACGSYAFNPQQVFIDTESLSVVHQDGAKGRCPFSPMDRSSALTIDGELFTATSTTFRGTEPQISRYFSNNGRPDVNLDTTVHLLNGF
;
A
#
# COMPACT_ATOMS: atom_id res chain seq x y z
N MET A 1 7.84 9.27 -18.20
CA MET A 1 8.75 8.14 -17.98
C MET A 1 9.90 8.62 -17.11
N GLN A 2 9.92 8.31 -15.82
CA GLN A 2 11.08 8.64 -14.99
C GLN A 2 12.21 7.68 -15.35
N ASN A 3 13.36 8.24 -15.75
CA ASN A 3 14.59 7.53 -16.07
C ASN A 3 15.05 6.70 -14.88
N ILE A 4 14.81 5.39 -14.92
CA ILE A 4 15.36 4.44 -13.96
C ILE A 4 16.83 4.22 -14.36
N SER A 5 17.74 4.97 -13.72
CA SER A 5 19.17 4.69 -13.81
C SER A 5 19.47 3.30 -13.23
N PRO A 6 20.49 2.58 -13.75
CA PRO A 6 20.61 1.13 -13.71
C PRO A 6 21.18 0.60 -12.37
N LEU A 7 20.55 0.96 -11.24
CA LEU A 7 20.63 0.11 -10.05
C LEU A 7 19.73 -1.10 -10.32
N LEU A 8 20.32 -2.07 -11.01
CA LEU A 8 19.88 -3.42 -11.38
C LEU A 8 18.58 -3.90 -10.70
N LYS A 9 17.43 -3.39 -11.11
CA LYS A 9 16.15 -4.05 -10.88
C LYS A 9 16.08 -5.19 -11.87
N ARG A 10 15.96 -6.41 -11.37
CA ARG A 10 15.91 -7.58 -12.26
C ARG A 10 14.57 -7.53 -12.99
N ALA A 11 14.51 -8.07 -14.20
CA ALA A 11 13.24 -8.16 -14.95
C ALA A 11 12.13 -8.86 -14.13
N VAL A 12 12.52 -9.74 -13.20
CA VAL A 12 11.63 -10.42 -12.27
C VAL A 12 11.00 -9.51 -11.22
N ASP A 13 11.51 -8.30 -11.00
CA ASP A 13 11.01 -7.34 -10.00
C ASP A 13 9.99 -6.33 -10.60
N CYS A 14 9.82 -6.32 -11.93
CA CYS A 14 8.92 -5.43 -12.65
C CYS A 14 7.43 -5.87 -12.77
N PRO A 15 7.01 -7.09 -12.38
CA PRO A 15 5.58 -7.39 -12.24
C PRO A 15 4.88 -6.58 -11.14
N ASN A 16 3.55 -6.72 -11.08
CA ASN A 16 2.77 -6.27 -9.94
C ASN A 16 2.72 -7.37 -8.88
N PHE A 17 3.36 -7.15 -7.73
CA PHE A 17 3.29 -8.07 -6.60
C PHE A 17 2.19 -7.60 -5.66
N VAL A 18 1.15 -8.41 -5.48
CA VAL A 18 0.05 -8.11 -4.55
C VAL A 18 0.59 -8.25 -3.13
N HIS A 19 0.55 -7.17 -2.37
CA HIS A 19 1.02 -7.12 -0.99
C HIS A 19 -0.12 -7.11 0.03
N VAL A 20 -1.25 -6.49 -0.35
CA VAL A 20 -2.43 -6.37 0.50
C VAL A 20 -3.64 -6.86 -0.28
N LEU A 21 -4.44 -7.71 0.36
CA LEU A 21 -5.79 -8.08 -0.04
C LEU A 21 -6.62 -8.18 1.24
N GLN A 22 -7.60 -7.29 1.41
CA GLN A 22 -8.43 -7.18 2.60
C GLN A 22 -9.90 -7.00 2.23
N LEU A 23 -10.81 -7.54 3.03
CA LEU A 23 -12.24 -7.25 2.89
C LEU A 23 -12.51 -5.90 3.56
N LEU A 24 -12.86 -4.89 2.75
CA LEU A 24 -13.09 -3.54 3.27
C LEU A 24 -14.49 -3.43 3.88
N ASN A 25 -15.48 -4.01 3.21
CA ASN A 25 -16.86 -4.11 3.67
C ASN A 25 -17.52 -5.34 3.02
N SER A 26 -18.82 -5.53 3.24
CA SER A 26 -19.53 -6.72 2.74
C SER A 26 -19.58 -6.85 1.21
N SER A 27 -19.35 -5.77 0.45
CA SER A 27 -19.41 -5.78 -1.02
C SER A 27 -18.07 -5.54 -1.71
N HIS A 28 -17.06 -5.01 -1.03
CA HIS A 28 -15.79 -4.61 -1.65
C HIS A 28 -14.56 -5.20 -0.96
N LEU A 29 -13.68 -5.77 -1.77
CA LEU A 29 -12.30 -6.06 -1.43
C LEU A 29 -11.42 -4.84 -1.75
N TYR A 30 -10.46 -4.57 -0.89
CA TYR A 30 -9.33 -3.69 -1.15
C TYR A 30 -8.12 -4.54 -1.53
N ALA A 31 -7.42 -4.16 -2.60
CA ALA A 31 -6.12 -4.74 -2.91
C ALA A 31 -5.11 -3.66 -3.31
N CYS A 32 -3.84 -3.88 -2.99
CA CYS A 32 -2.76 -3.09 -3.57
C CYS A 32 -1.52 -3.93 -3.83
N GLY A 33 -0.67 -3.43 -4.73
CA GLY A 33 0.58 -4.07 -5.09
C GLY A 33 1.64 -3.11 -5.59
N SER A 34 2.86 -3.61 -5.74
CA SER A 34 4.05 -2.82 -6.08
C SER A 34 4.02 -2.23 -7.48
N TYR A 35 3.27 -2.86 -8.39
CA TYR A 35 3.07 -2.46 -9.78
C TYR A 35 4.33 -1.87 -10.44
N ALA A 36 5.38 -2.71 -10.55
CA ALA A 36 6.67 -2.31 -11.11
C ALA A 36 7.32 -1.10 -10.41
N PHE A 37 7.27 -1.06 -9.08
CA PHE A 37 7.73 0.08 -8.27
C PHE A 37 6.98 1.39 -8.53
N ASN A 38 5.70 1.28 -8.85
CA ASN A 38 4.76 2.40 -8.89
C ASN A 38 3.44 1.96 -8.23
N PRO A 39 3.39 1.82 -6.89
CA PRO A 39 2.33 1.12 -6.19
C PRO A 39 0.93 1.55 -6.61
N GLN A 40 0.08 0.59 -6.93
CA GLN A 40 -1.31 0.81 -7.32
C GLN A 40 -2.26 0.08 -6.37
N GLN A 41 -3.45 0.64 -6.18
CA GLN A 41 -4.55 0.05 -5.43
C GLN A 41 -5.75 -0.16 -6.35
N VAL A 42 -6.57 -1.14 -6.00
CA VAL A 42 -7.87 -1.38 -6.62
C VAL A 42 -8.91 -1.69 -5.56
N PHE A 43 -10.16 -1.32 -5.86
CA PHE A 43 -11.32 -1.85 -5.17
C PHE A 43 -11.98 -2.86 -6.10
N ILE A 44 -12.30 -4.03 -5.56
CA ILE A 44 -12.87 -5.15 -6.31
C ILE A 44 -14.25 -5.44 -5.73
N ASP A 45 -15.25 -5.47 -6.58
CA ASP A 45 -16.60 -5.91 -6.21
C ASP A 45 -16.57 -7.43 -5.92
N THR A 46 -17.10 -7.83 -4.77
CA THR A 46 -17.02 -9.23 -4.28
C THR A 46 -17.90 -10.21 -5.05
N GLU A 47 -18.98 -9.74 -5.67
CA GLU A 47 -19.92 -10.59 -6.40
C GLU A 47 -19.41 -10.86 -7.83
N SER A 48 -19.01 -9.80 -8.54
CA SER A 48 -18.52 -9.87 -9.92
C SER A 48 -17.02 -10.14 -10.04
N LEU A 49 -16.26 -9.97 -8.95
CA LEU A 49 -14.79 -10.01 -8.93
C LEU A 49 -14.15 -9.04 -9.94
N SER A 50 -14.84 -7.95 -10.25
CA SER A 50 -14.39 -6.92 -11.18
C SER A 50 -13.78 -5.73 -10.44
N VAL A 51 -12.78 -5.09 -11.06
CA VAL A 51 -12.18 -3.85 -10.55
C VAL A 51 -13.15 -2.71 -10.81
N VAL A 52 -13.60 -2.06 -9.74
CA VAL A 52 -14.55 -0.92 -9.82
C VAL A 52 -13.85 0.43 -9.67
N HIS A 53 -12.64 0.45 -9.10
CA HIS A 53 -11.84 1.66 -8.95
C HIS A 53 -10.35 1.31 -8.88
N GLN A 54 -9.49 2.19 -9.42
CA GLN A 54 -8.04 2.05 -9.40
C GLN A 54 -7.37 3.43 -9.22
N ASP A 55 -6.34 3.49 -8.37
CA ASP A 55 -5.56 4.71 -8.12
C ASP A 55 -4.15 4.36 -7.56
N GLY A 56 -3.33 5.37 -7.26
CA GLY A 56 -2.04 5.21 -6.59
C GLY A 56 -2.16 4.72 -5.14
N ALA A 57 -1.19 3.90 -4.72
CA ALA A 57 -1.17 3.25 -3.40
C ALA A 57 0.05 3.63 -2.54
N LYS A 58 0.64 4.82 -2.77
CA LYS A 58 1.77 5.29 -1.94
C LYS A 58 1.35 5.33 -0.46
N GLY A 59 2.13 4.67 0.41
CA GLY A 59 1.84 4.54 1.84
C GLY A 59 0.86 3.42 2.20
N ARG A 60 0.22 2.78 1.21
CA ARG A 60 -0.64 1.60 1.42
C ARG A 60 0.05 0.30 1.00
N CYS A 61 0.89 0.36 -0.04
CA CYS A 61 1.74 -0.73 -0.48
C CYS A 61 3.18 -0.27 -0.73
N PRO A 62 4.17 -1.16 -0.59
CA PRO A 62 5.57 -0.82 -0.83
C PRO A 62 5.88 -0.72 -2.33
N PHE A 63 6.92 0.04 -2.65
CA PHE A 63 7.44 0.14 -4.01
C PHE A 63 8.19 -1.13 -4.43
N SER A 64 9.03 -1.66 -3.55
CA SER A 64 9.82 -2.86 -3.86
C SER A 64 8.98 -4.11 -3.61
N PRO A 65 9.03 -5.11 -4.51
CA PRO A 65 8.40 -6.42 -4.26
C PRO A 65 9.04 -7.17 -3.09
N MET A 66 10.25 -6.80 -2.68
CA MET A 66 10.98 -7.42 -1.57
C MET A 66 10.71 -6.76 -0.22
N ASP A 67 10.07 -5.58 -0.20
CA ASP A 67 9.76 -4.89 1.04
C ASP A 67 8.53 -5.54 1.70
N ARG A 68 8.60 -5.66 3.03
CA ARG A 68 7.50 -6.21 3.81
C ARG A 68 6.43 -5.14 4.03
N SER A 69 5.19 -5.59 4.10
CA SER A 69 4.07 -4.78 4.56
C SER A 69 3.11 -5.63 5.38
N SER A 70 2.29 -4.96 6.18
CA SER A 70 1.16 -5.55 6.88
C SER A 70 -0.05 -4.65 6.72
N ALA A 71 -1.23 -5.23 6.67
CA ALA A 71 -2.47 -4.48 6.62
C ALA A 71 -3.60 -5.27 7.28
N LEU A 72 -4.56 -4.54 7.84
CA LEU A 72 -5.80 -5.10 8.35
C LEU A 72 -6.92 -4.07 8.20
N THR A 73 -8.15 -4.55 8.14
CA THR A 73 -9.35 -3.69 8.13
C THR A 73 -10.13 -3.89 9.43
N ILE A 74 -10.54 -2.79 10.07
CA ILE A 74 -11.47 -2.77 11.21
C ILE A 74 -12.53 -1.71 10.92
N ASP A 75 -13.81 -2.06 11.04
CA ASP A 75 -14.95 -1.15 10.88
C ASP A 75 -14.93 -0.33 9.57
N GLY A 76 -14.44 -0.92 8.49
CA GLY A 76 -14.32 -0.28 7.17
C GLY A 76 -13.11 0.65 7.02
N GLU A 77 -12.28 0.78 8.05
CA GLU A 77 -11.03 1.55 8.00
C GLU A 77 -9.85 0.63 7.72
N LEU A 78 -8.97 1.04 6.81
CA LEU A 78 -7.77 0.28 6.44
C LEU A 78 -6.58 0.77 7.24
N PHE A 79 -5.94 -0.12 7.99
CA PHE A 79 -4.67 0.13 8.65
C PHE A 79 -3.55 -0.52 7.84
N THR A 80 -2.48 0.21 7.59
CA THR A 80 -1.30 -0.31 6.87
C THR A 80 -0.02 -0.03 7.64
N ALA A 81 0.96 -0.90 7.46
CA ALA A 81 2.34 -0.71 7.89
C ALA A 81 3.23 -1.06 6.70
N THR A 82 3.90 -0.07 6.11
CA THR A 82 4.72 -0.23 4.89
C THR A 82 5.74 0.90 4.79
N SER A 83 6.63 0.87 3.78
CA SER A 83 7.40 2.06 3.42
C SER A 83 6.65 2.97 2.44
N THR A 84 6.85 4.28 2.59
CA THR A 84 6.26 5.34 1.74
C THR A 84 7.18 5.78 0.60
N THR A 85 8.44 5.33 0.58
CA THR A 85 9.43 5.74 -0.42
C THR A 85 9.92 4.58 -1.25
N PHE A 86 10.41 4.91 -2.44
CA PHE A 86 10.98 3.96 -3.37
C PHE A 86 12.19 3.19 -2.81
N ARG A 87 12.93 3.78 -1.88
CA ARG A 87 14.12 3.17 -1.25
C ARG A 87 13.77 2.25 -0.08
N GLY A 88 12.52 2.21 0.37
CA GLY A 88 12.12 1.41 1.54
C GLY A 88 12.55 1.99 2.88
N THR A 89 13.09 3.22 2.93
CA THR A 89 13.77 3.78 4.11
C THR A 89 12.87 4.55 5.06
N GLU A 90 11.64 4.86 4.63
CA GLU A 90 10.67 5.61 5.43
C GLU A 90 9.52 4.67 5.80
N PRO A 91 9.60 3.93 6.92
CA PRO A 91 8.49 3.11 7.39
C PRO A 91 7.39 4.02 7.94
N GLN A 92 6.14 3.61 7.75
CA GLN A 92 4.98 4.35 8.20
C GLN A 92 3.86 3.38 8.59
N ILE A 93 3.18 3.70 9.69
CA ILE A 93 1.90 3.10 10.06
C ILE A 93 0.82 4.14 9.80
N SER A 94 -0.23 3.76 9.08
CA SER A 94 -1.28 4.69 8.66
C SER A 94 -2.66 4.07 8.78
N ARG A 95 -3.67 4.94 8.84
CA ARG A 95 -5.09 4.58 8.82
C ARG A 95 -5.79 5.39 7.74
N TYR A 96 -6.47 4.68 6.84
CA TYR A 96 -7.14 5.19 5.64
C TYR A 96 -8.62 4.86 5.62
N PHE A 97 -9.36 5.56 4.74
CA PHE A 97 -10.79 5.33 4.48
C PHE A 97 -11.64 5.53 5.73
N SER A 98 -11.23 6.47 6.57
CA SER A 98 -11.90 6.69 7.83
C SER A 98 -13.34 7.17 7.60
N ASN A 99 -14.29 6.58 8.33
CA ASN A 99 -15.70 6.96 8.22
C ASN A 99 -15.96 8.32 8.90
N ASN A 100 -17.10 8.93 8.60
CA ASN A 100 -17.63 10.14 9.27
C ASN A 100 -16.76 11.40 9.12
N GLY A 101 -16.05 11.54 8.00
CA GLY A 101 -15.26 12.74 7.69
C GLY A 101 -13.97 12.87 8.50
N ARG A 102 -13.56 11.83 9.22
CA ARG A 102 -12.24 11.77 9.86
C ARG A 102 -11.17 11.76 8.76
N PRO A 103 -10.12 12.58 8.87
CA PRO A 103 -9.02 12.53 7.92
C PRO A 103 -8.22 11.24 8.07
N ASP A 104 -7.58 10.83 6.98
CA ASP A 104 -6.54 9.81 7.02
C ASP A 104 -5.42 10.28 7.95
N VAL A 105 -4.89 9.36 8.75
CA VAL A 105 -3.84 9.66 9.74
C VAL A 105 -2.61 8.80 9.47
N ASN A 106 -1.45 9.40 9.68
CA ASN A 106 -0.16 8.75 9.58
C ASN A 106 0.54 8.87 10.93
N LEU A 107 1.28 7.82 11.31
CA LEU A 107 2.22 7.91 12.41
C LEU A 107 3.25 9.01 12.12
N ASP A 108 3.61 9.74 13.16
CA ASP A 108 4.68 10.74 13.10
C ASP A 108 5.97 10.09 12.59
N THR A 109 6.64 10.76 11.65
CA THR A 109 7.89 10.30 11.02
C THR A 109 9.11 10.43 11.93
N THR A 110 8.92 10.89 13.18
CA THR A 110 10.00 10.98 14.17
C THR A 110 10.66 9.60 14.35
N VAL A 111 11.93 9.52 13.97
CA VAL A 111 12.76 8.32 13.77
C VAL A 111 12.68 7.34 14.95
N HIS A 112 12.46 7.83 16.18
CA HIS A 112 12.45 7.02 17.40
C HIS A 112 11.20 6.13 17.60
N LEU A 113 10.10 6.35 16.87
CA LEU A 113 8.87 5.57 17.08
C LEU A 113 8.92 4.19 16.41
N LEU A 114 9.60 4.09 15.26
CA LEU A 114 9.65 2.87 14.45
C LEU A 114 11.06 2.28 14.34
N ASN A 115 12.09 3.09 14.53
CA ASN A 115 13.46 2.60 14.65
C ASN A 115 13.78 2.56 16.14
N GLY A 116 13.55 1.40 16.76
CA GLY A 116 13.97 1.16 18.14
C GLY A 116 15.43 1.57 18.33
N PHE A 117 15.71 2.20 19.47
CA PHE A 117 16.97 2.84 19.89
C PHE A 117 18.26 2.30 19.25
#